data_AF-A0A936K2S3-F1
#
_entry.id   AF-A0A936K2S3-F1
#
_cell.length_a   1.000
_cell.length_b   1.000
_cell.length_c   1.000
_cell.angle_alpha   90.00
_cell.angle_beta   90.00
_cell.angle_gamma   90.00
#
_symmetry.space_group_name_H-M   'P 1'
#
loop_
_entity.id
_entity.type
_entity.pdbx_description
1 polymer ?
#
loop_
_entity_poly.entity_id
_entity_poly.type
_entity_poly.pdbx_seq_one_letter_code
_entity_poly.pdbx_strand_id
1 'polypeptide(L)'
;MTQDTTIRIPSRLHALAATAMLLERLERGPRTASAEQYQGLVRQLDRLLADADSDPLLPTLLDGLPALAELHENRHYELAGLCRSPLDAMVHAEREAQDLLGRFRSLK
;
A
#
# COMPACT_ATOMS: atom_id res chain seq x y z
N MET A 1 -5.62 -1.14 21.43
CA MET A 1 -6.47 -2.33 21.19
C MET A 1 -6.38 -2.66 19.71
N THR A 2 -5.46 -3.53 19.31
CA THR A 2 -5.41 -4.06 17.94
C THR A 2 -6.64 -4.93 17.76
N GLN A 3 -7.63 -4.44 17.00
CA GLN A 3 -8.80 -5.24 16.69
C GLN A 3 -8.36 -6.37 15.75
N ASP A 4 -8.61 -7.60 16.19
CA ASP A 4 -8.37 -8.79 15.40
C ASP A 4 -9.51 -8.91 14.37
N THR A 5 -9.45 -8.07 13.33
CA THR A 5 -10.46 -8.03 12.27
C THR A 5 -10.29 -9.26 11.39
N THR A 6 -11.05 -10.31 11.68
CA THR A 6 -11.09 -11.50 10.84
C THR A 6 -11.90 -11.20 9.58
N ILE A 7 -11.22 -10.91 8.46
CA ILE A 7 -11.87 -10.70 7.16
C ILE A 7 -12.19 -12.08 6.57
N ARG A 8 -13.47 -12.36 6.30
CA ARG A 8 -13.86 -13.57 5.56
C ARG A 8 -13.64 -13.33 4.07
N ILE A 9 -12.52 -13.84 3.56
CA ILE A 9 -12.12 -13.67 2.17
C ILE A 9 -12.79 -14.77 1.32
N PRO A 10 -13.40 -14.45 0.17
CA PRO A 10 -13.91 -15.47 -0.75
C PRO A 10 -12.75 -16.22 -1.41
N SER A 11 -12.99 -17.48 -1.81
CA SER A 11 -11.98 -18.34 -2.42
C SER A 11 -11.23 -17.71 -3.59
N ARG A 12 -11.92 -16.90 -4.41
CA ARG A 12 -11.35 -16.17 -5.54
C ARG A 12 -10.29 -15.12 -5.16
N LEU A 13 -10.35 -14.57 -3.94
CA LEU A 13 -9.38 -13.59 -3.44
C LEU A 13 -8.29 -14.22 -2.55
N HIS A 14 -8.35 -15.53 -2.26
CA HIS A 14 -7.37 -16.18 -1.38
C HIS A 14 -5.94 -16.05 -1.90
N ALA A 15 -5.73 -16.22 -3.21
CA ALA A 15 -4.40 -16.12 -3.80
C ALA A 15 -3.85 -14.69 -3.66
N LEU A 16 -4.67 -13.67 -3.92
CA LEU A 16 -4.30 -12.27 -3.74
C LEU A 16 -3.96 -11.98 -2.28
N ALA A 17 -4.85 -12.35 -1.36
CA ALA A 17 -4.67 -12.10 0.08
C ALA A 17 -3.42 -12.79 0.64
N ALA A 18 -3.21 -14.07 0.34
CA ALA A 18 -2.05 -14.81 0.79
C ALA A 18 -0.75 -14.22 0.25
N THR A 19 -0.72 -13.85 -1.04
CA THR A 19 0.45 -13.24 -1.67
C THR A 19 0.72 -11.84 -1.08
N ALA A 20 -0.32 -11.07 -0.80
CA ALA A 20 -0.20 -9.74 -0.21
C ALA A 20 0.30 -9.79 1.24
N MET A 21 -0.11 -10.79 2.03
CA MET A 21 0.45 -11.04 3.36
C MET A 21 1.96 -11.34 3.32
N LEU A 22 2.46 -11.95 2.23
CA LEU A 22 3.90 -12.14 2.05
C LEU A 22 4.60 -10.80 1.81
N LEU A 23 4.00 -9.90 1.01
CA LEU A 23 4.53 -8.56 0.77
C LEU A 23 4.55 -7.74 2.08
N GLU A 24 3.46 -7.73 2.84
CA GLU A 24 3.40 -7.07 4.15
C GLU A 24 4.53 -7.51 5.09
N ARG A 25 4.83 -8.81 5.09
CA ARG A 25 5.90 -9.36 5.92
C ARG A 25 7.27 -8.92 5.41
N LEU A 26 7.47 -8.80 4.10
CA LEU A 26 8.70 -8.30 3.51
C LEU A 26 8.91 -6.82 3.79
N GLU A 27 7.86 -5.98 3.71
CA GLU A 27 7.94 -4.54 3.97
C GLU A 27 8.24 -4.23 5.44
N ARG A 28 7.71 -5.03 6.38
CA ARG A 28 7.95 -4.82 7.83
C ARG A 28 9.29 -5.38 8.32
N GLY A 29 9.92 -6.27 7.57
CA GLY A 29 11.10 -7.01 7.99
C GLY A 29 12.37 -6.56 7.25
N PRO A 30 13.51 -6.34 7.93
CA PRO A 30 14.73 -5.99 7.23
C PRO A 30 15.22 -7.14 6.34
N ARG A 31 15.27 -6.89 5.03
CA ARG A 31 16.12 -7.60 4.03
C ARG A 31 16.00 -9.13 4.00
N THR A 32 14.79 -9.67 3.95
CA THR A 32 14.56 -11.13 3.87
C THR A 32 14.44 -11.68 2.45
N ALA A 33 14.36 -10.83 1.42
CA ALA A 33 14.28 -11.24 0.02
C ALA A 33 15.36 -10.59 -0.84
N SER A 34 15.81 -11.29 -1.89
CA SER A 34 16.60 -10.69 -2.97
C SER A 34 15.74 -9.72 -3.79
N ALA A 35 16.40 -8.85 -4.56
CA ALA A 35 15.70 -7.95 -5.47
C ALA A 35 14.85 -8.72 -6.50
N GLU A 36 15.34 -9.85 -7.05
CA GLU A 36 14.56 -10.64 -8.00
C GLU A 36 13.32 -11.25 -7.36
N GLN A 37 13.43 -11.73 -6.12
CA GLN A 37 12.31 -12.30 -5.37
C GLN A 37 11.23 -11.26 -5.10
N TYR A 38 11.63 -10.06 -4.68
CA TYR A 38 10.71 -8.96 -4.46
C TYR A 38 9.99 -8.57 -5.76
N GLN A 39 10.73 -8.37 -6.86
CA GLN A 39 10.14 -8.05 -8.14
C GLN A 39 9.22 -9.16 -8.66
N GLY A 40 9.57 -10.43 -8.45
CA GLY A 40 8.73 -11.58 -8.79
C GLY A 40 7.40 -11.55 -8.04
N LEU A 41 7.45 -11.27 -6.74
CA LEU A 41 6.27 -11.13 -5.90
C LEU A 41 5.36 -9.99 -6.37
N VAL A 42 5.93 -8.80 -6.61
CA VAL A 42 5.17 -7.63 -7.09
C VAL A 42 4.52 -7.91 -8.44
N ARG A 43 5.23 -8.55 -9.39
CA ARG A 43 4.64 -8.95 -10.69
C ARG A 43 3.52 -9.98 -10.56
N GLN A 44 3.56 -10.84 -9.53
CA GLN A 44 2.46 -11.77 -9.27
C GLN A 44 1.27 -11.04 -8.66
N LEU A 45 1.51 -10.14 -7.70
CA LEU A 45 0.46 -9.31 -7.11
C LEU A 45 -0.23 -8.43 -8.14
N ASP A 46 0.52 -7.82 -9.05
CA ASP A 46 -0.03 -6.96 -10.10
C ASP A 46 -1.03 -7.71 -11.01
N ARG A 47 -0.73 -8.97 -11.35
CA ARG A 47 -1.66 -9.84 -12.09
C ARG A 47 -2.90 -10.20 -11.27
N LEU A 48 -2.72 -10.59 -10.02
CA LEU A 48 -3.83 -10.95 -9.12
C LEU A 48 -4.73 -9.75 -8.81
N LEU A 49 -4.16 -8.55 -8.71
CA LEU A 49 -4.90 -7.30 -8.56
C LEU A 49 -5.72 -7.00 -9.82
N ALA A 50 -5.13 -7.15 -11.01
CA ALA A 50 -5.85 -6.97 -12.28
C ALA A 50 -7.10 -7.86 -12.36
N ASP A 51 -6.97 -9.13 -11.95
CA ASP A 51 -8.10 -10.08 -11.95
C ASP A 51 -9.16 -9.75 -10.88
N ALA A 52 -8.76 -9.08 -9.80
CA ALA A 52 -9.62 -8.74 -8.66
C ALA A 52 -10.20 -7.31 -8.72
N ASP A 53 -9.85 -6.51 -9.72
CA ASP A 53 -10.11 -5.06 -9.76
C ASP A 53 -11.60 -4.70 -9.67
N SER A 54 -12.46 -5.54 -10.24
CA SER A 54 -13.92 -5.40 -10.17
C SER A 54 -14.57 -6.10 -8.97
N ASP A 55 -13.79 -6.70 -8.06
CA ASP A 55 -14.33 -7.43 -6.91
C ASP A 55 -14.80 -6.46 -5.82
N PRO A 56 -16.07 -6.55 -5.38
CA PRO A 56 -16.61 -5.65 -4.36
C PRO A 56 -15.93 -5.79 -2.98
N LEU A 57 -15.20 -6.89 -2.73
CA LEU A 57 -14.48 -7.11 -1.47
C LEU A 57 -13.00 -6.69 -1.55
N LEU A 58 -12.50 -6.26 -2.72
CA LEU A 58 -11.15 -5.75 -2.85
C LEU A 58 -10.89 -4.54 -1.94
N PRO A 59 -11.77 -3.52 -1.82
CA PRO A 59 -11.53 -2.38 -0.93
C PRO A 59 -11.27 -2.79 0.52
N THR A 60 -12.05 -3.75 1.05
CA THR A 60 -11.87 -4.27 2.41
C THR A 60 -10.53 -4.97 2.61
N LEU A 61 -10.03 -5.65 1.57
CA LEU A 61 -8.72 -6.27 1.59
C LEU A 61 -7.60 -5.22 1.61
N LEU A 62 -7.73 -4.16 0.80
CA LEU A 62 -6.78 -3.06 0.74
C LEU A 62 -6.71 -2.29 2.08
N ASP A 63 -7.84 -2.12 2.76
CA ASP A 63 -7.88 -1.44 4.08
C ASP A 63 -7.05 -2.18 5.15
N GLY A 64 -6.90 -3.50 5.05
CA GLY A 64 -6.15 -4.32 5.99
C GLY A 64 -4.69 -4.60 5.61
N LEU A 65 -4.29 -4.26 4.38
CA LEU A 65 -2.98 -4.61 3.80
C LEU A 65 -2.35 -3.35 3.14
N PRO A 66 -1.68 -2.48 3.91
CA PRO A 66 -1.17 -1.20 3.42
C PRO A 66 -0.20 -1.30 2.23
N ALA A 67 0.68 -2.30 2.19
CA ALA A 67 1.60 -2.50 1.06
C ALA A 67 0.85 -2.92 -0.21
N LEU A 68 -0.26 -3.65 -0.08
CA LEU A 68 -1.14 -3.97 -1.20
C LEU A 68 -1.92 -2.74 -1.67
N ALA A 69 -2.40 -1.91 -0.73
CA ALA A 69 -3.06 -0.65 -1.02
C ALA A 69 -2.15 0.27 -1.83
N GLU A 70 -0.90 0.44 -1.42
CA GLU A 70 0.08 1.25 -2.15
C GLU A 70 0.31 0.73 -3.58
N LEU A 71 0.44 -0.59 -3.76
CA LEU A 71 0.59 -1.18 -5.10
C LEU A 71 -0.64 -0.92 -5.99
N HIS A 72 -1.84 -1.06 -5.43
CA HIS A 72 -3.08 -0.78 -6.13
C HIS A 72 -3.19 0.70 -6.52
N GLU A 73 -2.79 1.63 -5.65
CA GLU A 73 -2.75 3.06 -5.95
C GLU A 73 -1.75 3.38 -7.05
N ASN A 74 -0.52 2.84 -6.97
CA ASN A 74 0.51 3.04 -7.99
C ASN A 74 0.05 2.57 -9.38
N ARG A 75 -0.70 1.46 -9.46
CA ARG A 75 -1.30 0.97 -10.70
C ARG A 75 -2.31 1.95 -11.30
N HIS A 76 -3.06 2.66 -10.46
CA HIS A 76 -4.11 3.60 -10.87
C HIS A 76 -3.66 5.06 -10.86
N TYR A 77 -2.37 5.32 -10.63
CA TYR A 77 -1.85 6.67 -10.42
C TYR A 77 -2.19 7.62 -11.57
N GLU A 78 -2.09 7.15 -12.82
CA GLU A 78 -2.40 7.96 -14.00
C GLU A 78 -3.89 8.34 -14.10
N LEU A 79 -4.79 7.53 -13.53
CA LEU A 79 -6.24 7.71 -13.64
C LEU A 79 -6.85 8.43 -12.43
N ALA A 80 -6.35 8.11 -11.23
CA ALA A 80 -6.94 8.54 -9.97
C ALA A 80 -5.92 9.15 -9.00
N GLY A 81 -4.63 9.24 -9.36
CA GLY A 81 -3.60 9.62 -8.40
C GLY A 81 -3.60 8.70 -7.16
N LEU A 82 -3.23 9.25 -6.00
CA LEU A 82 -3.16 8.52 -4.72
C LEU A 82 -4.43 8.72 -3.88
N CYS A 83 -5.60 8.48 -4.48
CA CYS A 83 -6.89 8.80 -3.87
C CYS A 83 -7.24 7.99 -2.59
N ARG A 84 -6.53 6.92 -2.24
CA ARG A 84 -6.71 6.16 -0.97
C ARG A 84 -5.72 6.57 0.10
N SER A 85 -4.64 7.26 -0.25
CA SER A 85 -3.68 7.83 0.68
C SER A 85 -4.31 9.00 1.45
N PRO A 86 -4.04 9.15 2.76
CA PRO A 86 -4.67 10.18 3.58
C PRO A 86 -4.16 11.57 3.21
N LEU A 87 -4.87 12.25 2.31
CA LEU A 87 -4.51 13.57 1.77
C LEU A 87 -4.20 14.58 2.88
N ASP A 88 -5.01 14.61 3.94
CA ASP A 88 -4.81 15.53 5.07
C ASP A 88 -3.46 15.30 5.75
N ALA A 89 -3.06 14.05 5.98
CA ALA A 89 -1.77 13.73 6.58
C ALA A 89 -0.61 14.18 5.69
N MET A 90 -0.74 14.03 4.37
CA MET A 90 0.28 14.47 3.42
C MET A 90 0.39 16.00 3.35
N VAL A 91 -0.74 16.71 3.34
CA VAL A 91 -0.77 18.19 3.37
C VAL A 91 -0.19 18.71 4.68
N HIS A 92 -0.48 18.06 5.81
CA HIS A 92 0.13 18.41 7.10
C HIS A 92 1.64 18.22 7.08
N ALA A 93 2.13 17.07 6.60
CA ALA A 93 3.56 16.81 6.47
C ALA A 93 4.26 17.81 5.55
N GLU A 94 3.64 18.18 4.42
CA GLU A 94 4.16 19.21 3.52
C GLU A 94 4.31 20.56 4.22
N ARG A 95 3.26 21.02 4.92
CA ARG A 95 3.29 22.29 5.67
C ARG A 95 4.40 22.29 6.71
N GLU A 96 4.53 21.21 7.50
CA GLU A 96 5.59 21.10 8.51
C GLU A 96 6.99 21.16 7.89
N ALA A 97 7.19 20.50 6.74
CA ALA A 97 8.45 20.55 6.01
C ALA A 97 8.76 21.96 5.49
N GLN A 98 7.76 22.66 4.92
CA GLN A 98 7.91 24.04 4.46
C GLN A 98 8.26 25.00 5.60
N ASP A 99 7.59 24.88 6.75
CA ASP A 99 7.87 25.69 7.94
C ASP A 99 9.27 25.44 8.50
N LEU A 100 9.73 24.18 8.51
CA LEU A 100 11.09 23.84 8.92
C LEU A 100 12.13 24.46 7.97
N LEU A 101 11.93 24.32 6.66
CA LEU A 101 12.82 24.91 5.65
C LEU A 101 12.83 26.44 5.72
N GLY A 102 11.69 27.07 5.98
CA GLY A 102 11.57 28.51 6.20
C GLY A 102 12.42 28.98 7.38
N ARG A 103 12.35 28.29 8.51
CA ARG A 103 13.16 28.57 9.71
C ARG A 103 14.67 28.46 9.41
N PHE A 104 15.10 27.42 8.70
CA PHE A 104 16.50 27.28 8.30
C PHE A 104 16.98 28.40 7.37
N ARG A 105 16.12 28.88 6.46
CA ARG A 105 16.45 30.02 5.59
C ARG A 105 16.57 31.34 6.35
N SER A 106 15.77 31.54 7.40
CA SER A 106 15.82 32.75 8.23
C SER A 106 16.95 32.79 9.26
N LEU A 107 17.62 31.65 9.50
CA LEU A 107 18.79 31.55 10.38
C LEU A 107 20.12 31.88 9.67
N LYS A 108 20.05 32.26 8.39
CA LYS A 108 21.19 32.65 7.55
C LYS A 108 21.17 34.16 7.31
#